data_AF-S9TV19-F1
#
_entry.id   AF-S9TV19-F1
#
_cell.length_a   1.000
_cell.length_b   1.000
_cell.length_c   1.000
_cell.angle_alpha   90.00
_cell.angle_beta   90.00
_cell.angle_gamma   90.00
#
_symmetry.space_group_name_H-M   'P 1'
#
loop_
_entity.id
_entity.type
_entity.pdbx_description
1 polymer ?
#
loop_
_entity_poly.entity_id
_entity_poly.type
_entity_poly.pdbx_seq_one_letter_code
_entity_poly.pdbx_strand_id
1 'polypeptide(L)' 'MDHLNLESDYSCSQASTDLPQLKAELESLRSKAIGGMSYDLEQELNRVENQIHFIKNKCSLR' A
#
# COMPACT_ATOMS: atom_id res chain seq x y z
N MET A 1 -11.39 7.45 8.42
CA MET A 1 -10.59 6.93 7.29
C MET A 1 -9.15 7.05 7.75
N ASP A 2 -8.69 6.08 8.53
CA ASP A 2 -7.36 6.14 9.15
C ASP A 2 -6.30 5.83 8.09
N HIS A 3 -5.58 6.88 7.67
CA HIS A 3 -4.38 6.71 6.86
C HIS A 3 -3.35 5.94 7.70
N LEU A 4 -3.03 4.73 7.28
CA LEU A 4 -2.00 3.89 7.90
C LEU A 4 -0.64 4.59 7.76
N ASN A 5 -0.30 5.43 8.74
CA ASN A 5 1.00 6.08 8.82
C ASN A 5 1.96 5.06 9.43
N LEU A 6 2.68 4.35 8.57
CA LEU A 6 3.68 3.37 8.98
C LEU A 6 4.88 4.10 9.56
N GLU A 7 4.73 4.59 10.80
CA GLU A 7 5.84 5.08 11.60
C GLU A 7 6.86 3.96 11.80
N SER A 8 8.09 4.32 12.17
CA SER A 8 9.23 3.40 12.34
C SER A 8 8.98 2.26 13.34
N ASP A 9 7.80 2.18 13.96
CA ASP A 9 7.34 1.20 14.94
C ASP A 9 6.44 0.08 14.37
N TYR A 10 6.17 0.07 13.05
CA TYR A 10 5.42 -1.03 12.42
C TYR A 10 5.93 -2.44 12.81
N SER A 11 5.02 -3.33 13.21
CA SER A 11 5.35 -4.70 13.61
C SER A 11 5.26 -5.68 12.46
N CYS A 12 6.35 -6.40 12.18
CA CYS A 12 6.39 -7.39 11.10
C CYS A 12 5.46 -8.59 11.31
N SER A 13 4.95 -8.81 12.53
CA SER A 13 3.89 -9.79 12.78
C SER A 13 2.57 -9.47 12.06
N GLN A 14 2.33 -8.19 11.72
CA GLN A 14 1.14 -7.74 11.01
C GLN A 14 1.25 -7.90 9.49
N ALA A 15 2.47 -8.10 8.96
CA ALA A 15 2.72 -8.13 7.52
C ALA A 15 1.96 -9.25 6.77
N SER A 16 1.66 -10.36 7.44
CA SER A 16 0.84 -11.44 6.86
C SER A 16 -0.61 -11.04 6.62
N THR A 17 -1.12 -10.05 7.34
CA THR A 17 -2.48 -9.51 7.19
C THR A 17 -2.48 -8.27 6.31
N ASP A 18 -1.53 -7.36 6.52
CA ASP A 18 -1.55 -6.04 5.89
C ASP A 18 -1.09 -6.10 4.43
N LEU A 19 -0.09 -6.92 4.09
CA LEU A 19 0.38 -7.02 2.69
C LEU A 19 -0.70 -7.52 1.73
N PRO A 20 -1.48 -8.58 2.02
CA PRO A 20 -2.60 -8.97 1.17
C PRO A 20 -3.64 -7.86 1.00
N GLN A 21 -3.96 -7.11 2.06
CA GLN A 21 -4.93 -6.02 2.00
C GLN A 21 -4.43 -4.87 1.12
N LEU A 22 -3.19 -4.42 1.34
CA LEU A 22 -2.57 -3.36 0.53
C LEU A 22 -2.44 -3.77 -0.94
N LYS A 23 -2.14 -5.04 -1.24
CA LYS A 23 -2.13 -5.56 -2.61
C LYS A 23 -3.51 -5.54 -3.25
N ALA A 24 -4.55 -5.92 -2.52
CA ALA A 24 -5.92 -5.88 -3.02
C ALA A 24 -6.38 -4.42 -3.26
N GLU A 25 -5.99 -3.50 -2.39
CA GLU A 25 -6.23 -2.07 -2.56
C GLU A 25 -5.51 -1.52 -3.79
N LEU A 26 -4.24 -1.87 -3.97
CA LEU A 26 -3.45 -1.47 -5.14
C LEU A 26 -4.11 -1.91 -6.45
N GLU A 27 -4.56 -3.17 -6.52
CA GLU A 27 -5.24 -3.70 -7.71
C GLU A 27 -6.60 -3.04 -7.94
N SER A 28 -7.33 -2.69 -6.87
CA SER A 28 -8.57 -1.91 -6.96
C SER A 28 -8.32 -0.50 -7.54
N LEU A 29 -7.29 0.19 -7.05
CA LEU A 29 -6.89 1.51 -7.55
C LEU A 29 -6.42 1.45 -9.01
N ARG A 30 -5.64 0.42 -9.38
CA ARG A 30 -5.24 0.18 -10.78
C ARG A 30 -6.43 -0.07 -11.68
N SER A 31 -7.43 -0.80 -11.21
CA SER A 31 -8.67 -1.05 -11.96
C SER A 31 -9.45 0.25 -12.18
N LYS A 32 -9.50 1.15 -11.20
CA LYS A 32 -10.08 2.49 -11.37
C LYS A 32 -9.31 3.34 -12.39
N ALA A 33 -7.99 3.19 -12.46
CA ALA A 33 -7.15 3.94 -13.40
C ALA A 33 -7.36 3.57 -14.87
N ILE A 34 -7.97 2.42 -15.17
CA ILE A 34 -8.33 2.01 -16.54
C ILE A 34 -9.25 3.04 -17.21
N GLY A 35 -10.11 3.72 -16.44
CA GLY A 35 -10.99 4.78 -16.93
C GLY A 35 -10.32 6.15 -17.13
N GLY A 36 -9.02 6.25 -16.84
CA GLY A 36 -8.26 7.50 -16.83
C GLY A 36 -7.58 7.73 -15.49
N MET A 37 -6.32 8.19 -15.55
CA MET A 37 -5.54 8.50 -14.36
C MET A 37 -5.75 9.96 -13.96
N SER A 38 -6.27 10.19 -12.77
CA SER A 38 -6.33 11.50 -12.13
C SER A 38 -5.17 11.68 -11.15
N TYR A 39 -4.82 12.93 -10.85
CA TYR A 39 -3.76 13.24 -9.89
C TYR A 39 -4.00 12.62 -8.51
N ASP A 40 -5.23 12.67 -8.02
CA ASP A 40 -5.59 12.09 -6.72
C ASP A 40 -5.43 10.58 -6.72
N LEU A 41 -5.83 9.91 -7.81
CA LEU A 41 -5.68 8.47 -7.97
C LEU A 41 -4.20 8.06 -8.07
N GLU A 42 -3.38 8.86 -8.78
CA GLU A 42 -1.93 8.66 -8.85
C GLU A 42 -1.28 8.81 -7.47
N GLN A 43 -1.69 9.79 -6.67
CA GLN A 43 -1.22 9.93 -5.30
C GLN A 43 -1.61 8.73 -4.44
N GLU A 44 -2.84 8.25 -4.56
CA GLU A 44 -3.34 7.12 -3.77
C GLU A 44 -2.58 5.83 -4.12
N LEU A 45 -2.35 5.57 -5.42
CA LEU A 45 -1.50 4.49 -5.90
C LEU A 45 -0.08 4.58 -5.31
N ASN A 46 0.56 5.74 -5.44
CA ASN A 46 1.91 5.96 -4.92
C ASN A 46 2.00 5.73 -3.41
N ARG A 47 0.98 6.14 -2.64
CA ARG A 47 0.94 5.90 -1.19
C ARG A 47 0.90 4.42 -0.87
N VAL A 48 0.01 3.67 -1.50
CA VAL A 48 -0.14 2.22 -1.27
C VAL A 48 1.11 1.46 -1.71
N GLU A 49 1.70 1.81 -2.85
CA GLU A 49 2.95 1.20 -3.32
C GLU A 49 4.12 1.46 -2.36
N ASN A 50 4.24 2.68 -1.84
CA ASN A 50 5.26 3.03 -0.85
C ASN A 50 5.06 2.25 0.47
N GLN A 51 3.82 2.06 0.92
CA GLN A 51 3.52 1.25 2.12
C GLN A 51 3.92 -0.21 1.94
N ILE A 52 3.57 -0.81 0.80
CA ILE A 52 3.98 -2.18 0.47
C ILE A 52 5.50 -2.29 0.45
N HIS A 53 6.19 -1.36 -0.22
CA HIS A 53 7.64 -1.35 -0.31
C HIS A 53 8.30 -1.20 1.07
N PHE A 54 7.78 -0.30 1.91
CA PHE A 54 8.25 -0.12 3.29
C PHE A 54 8.13 -1.40 4.10
N ILE A 55 6.95 -2.05 4.10
CA ILE A 55 6.72 -3.28 4.87
C ILE A 55 7.65 -4.40 4.37
N LYS A 56 7.77 -4.56 3.05
CA LYS A 56 8.67 -5.55 2.45
C LYS A 56 10.11 -5.34 2.87
N ASN A 57 10.61 -4.11 2.79
CA ASN A 57 11.99 -3.79 3.16
C ASN A 57 12.22 -3.94 4.65
N LYS A 58 11.37 -3.36 5.50
CA LYS A 58 11.50 -3.40 6.95
C LYS A 58 11.47 -4.83 7.48
N CYS A 59 10.61 -5.67 6.93
CA CYS A 59 10.43 -7.05 7.37
C CYS A 59 11.27 -8.07 6.58
N SER A 60 12.15 -7.61 5.68
CA SER A 60 12.99 -8.46 4.82
C SER A 60 12.18 -9.50 4.02
N LEU A 61 10.98 -9.12 3.58
CA LEU A 61 10.07 -9.96 2.81
C LEU A 61 10.33 -9.76 1.31
N ARG A 62 10.39 -10.87 0.57
CA ARG A 62 10.61 -10.87 -0.89
C ARG A 62 9.32 -10.71 -1.68
#